data_AF-A0A9N8YMG4-F1
#
_entry.id   AF-A0A9N8YMG4-F1
#
_cell.length_a   1.000
_cell.length_b   1.000
_cell.length_c   1.000
_cell.angle_alpha   90.00
_cell.angle_beta   90.00
_cell.angle_gamma   90.00
#
_symmetry.space_group_name_H-M   'P 1'
#
loop_
_entity.id
_entity.type
_entity.pdbx_description
1 polymer ?
#
loop_
_entity_poly.entity_id
_entity_poly.type
_entity_poly.pdbx_seq_one_letter_code
_entity_poly.pdbx_strand_id
1 'polypeptide(L)'
;MFYQHNNNAHHVYLRKKYSKVASDSLNRVTFAFQQQKIFPTDMLGRFVGISRDSRHKRSHTGAKRAQYRKKRKFELGRQPANTKLGPKRIHEVRVRGGNRKFRALRLDSGNFSWGSESVTRKTRLVAVVYNASNNELVRTNTLVKGAVIQIDATPFRQWYEAHYAQPLGRRKAKKEGMVESEELNKKRSKHVLRKIESRKESSKLDPLLDDQFTTGRLYGM
;
A
#
# COMPACT_ATOMS: atom_id res chain seq x y z
N MET A 1 -25.29 -34.02 81.21
CA MET A 1 -26.66 -33.55 80.93
C MET A 1 -26.82 -33.45 79.43
N PHE A 2 -27.36 -34.48 78.79
CA PHE A 2 -28.78 -34.69 78.42
C PHE A 2 -29.16 -34.02 77.07
N TYR A 3 -29.39 -34.88 76.06
CA TYR A 3 -30.40 -34.87 74.97
C TYR A 3 -30.48 -33.65 74.03
N GLN A 4 -30.16 -33.78 72.72
CA GLN A 4 -30.97 -34.30 71.59
C GLN A 4 -32.41 -33.71 71.44
N HIS A 5 -32.74 -33.19 70.25
CA HIS A 5 -33.86 -33.59 69.33
C HIS A 5 -34.28 -32.42 68.39
N ASN A 6 -34.08 -32.56 67.06
CA ASN A 6 -35.08 -32.82 65.98
C ASN A 6 -35.82 -31.55 65.47
N ASN A 7 -36.19 -31.36 64.19
CA ASN A 7 -36.28 -32.22 63.01
C ASN A 7 -36.50 -31.41 61.71
N ASN A 8 -36.50 -32.12 60.58
CA ASN A 8 -36.90 -31.78 59.19
C ASN A 8 -35.75 -31.29 58.28
N ALA A 9 -35.00 -32.17 57.59
CA ALA A 9 -35.36 -33.09 56.48
C ALA A 9 -35.75 -32.32 55.20
N HIS A 10 -35.22 -32.54 53.98
CA HIS A 10 -34.53 -33.66 53.32
C HIS A 10 -33.56 -33.06 52.26
N HIS A 11 -32.25 -33.39 52.21
CA HIS A 11 -31.60 -34.47 51.43
C HIS A 11 -32.31 -34.86 50.09
N VAL A 12 -31.73 -35.04 48.89
CA VAL A 12 -30.39 -34.93 48.27
C VAL A 12 -30.34 -35.87 47.04
N TYR A 13 -29.29 -35.72 46.21
CA TYR A 13 -28.58 -36.73 45.37
C TYR A 13 -28.79 -36.79 43.84
N LEU A 14 -27.68 -36.46 43.19
CA LEU A 14 -27.11 -36.99 41.94
C LEU A 14 -27.33 -38.50 41.73
N ARG A 15 -27.54 -38.93 40.46
CA ARG A 15 -26.83 -40.10 39.91
C ARG A 15 -26.85 -40.20 38.38
N LYS A 16 -25.65 -40.40 37.82
CA LYS A 16 -25.36 -40.95 36.48
C LYS A 16 -26.02 -42.32 36.28
N LYS A 17 -26.43 -42.65 35.04
CA LYS A 17 -26.00 -43.87 34.33
C LYS A 17 -26.45 -43.91 32.87
N TYR A 18 -25.54 -44.42 32.04
CA TYR A 18 -25.68 -44.81 30.64
C TYR A 18 -26.74 -45.91 30.42
N SER A 19 -27.39 -45.91 29.25
CA SER A 19 -27.29 -46.98 28.21
C SER A 19 -28.60 -47.35 27.50
N LYS A 20 -28.47 -47.49 26.17
CA LYS A 20 -29.11 -48.43 25.24
C LYS A 20 -30.63 -48.36 24.91
N VAL A 21 -30.83 -48.06 23.61
CA VAL A 21 -31.52 -48.89 22.59
C VAL A 21 -33.01 -48.61 22.29
N ALA A 22 -33.19 -48.21 21.02
CA ALA A 22 -34.27 -48.47 20.06
C ALA A 22 -35.72 -48.12 20.40
N SER A 23 -36.32 -47.26 19.58
CA SER A 23 -37.29 -47.69 18.54
C SER A 23 -37.81 -46.49 17.75
N ASP A 24 -37.84 -46.65 16.43
CA ASP A 24 -38.82 -46.19 15.46
C ASP A 24 -39.52 -44.83 15.63
N SER A 25 -39.30 -43.93 14.67
CA SER A 25 -40.20 -43.81 13.51
C SER A 25 -40.05 -42.45 12.81
N LEU A 26 -39.74 -42.53 11.51
CA LEU A 26 -40.25 -41.68 10.43
C LEU A 26 -40.36 -40.17 10.71
N ASN A 27 -39.37 -39.40 10.22
CA ASN A 27 -39.60 -38.21 9.38
C ASN A 27 -38.27 -37.71 8.80
N ARG A 28 -37.86 -38.32 7.68
CA ARG A 28 -36.78 -37.82 6.82
C ARG A 28 -37.35 -36.69 5.94
N VAL A 29 -37.20 -35.44 6.37
CA VAL A 29 -37.27 -34.30 5.44
C VAL A 29 -35.93 -34.23 4.73
N THR A 30 -35.93 -34.71 3.49
CA THR A 30 -34.83 -34.65 2.54
C THR A 30 -34.52 -33.19 2.20
N PHE A 31 -33.42 -32.66 2.74
CA PHE A 31 -32.84 -31.42 2.24
C PHE A 31 -32.26 -31.68 0.85
N ALA A 32 -32.99 -31.21 -0.17
CA ALA A 32 -32.57 -31.20 -1.56
C ALA A 32 -31.30 -30.34 -1.70
N PHE A 33 -30.16 -31.01 -1.88
CA PHE A 33 -28.90 -30.40 -2.25
C PHE A 33 -29.01 -29.88 -3.69
N GLN A 34 -29.44 -28.62 -3.80
CA GLN A 34 -29.58 -27.92 -5.07
C GLN A 34 -28.20 -27.77 -5.71
N GLN A 35 -27.93 -28.60 -6.71
CA GLN A 35 -26.77 -28.47 -7.58
C GLN A 35 -26.68 -27.02 -8.09
N GLN A 36 -25.67 -26.30 -7.62
CA GLN A 36 -25.25 -25.06 -8.25
C GLN A 36 -24.77 -25.43 -9.66
N LYS A 37 -25.63 -25.18 -10.65
CA LYS A 37 -25.23 -25.14 -12.05
C LYS A 37 -24.08 -24.12 -12.14
N ILE A 38 -22.87 -24.63 -12.31
CA ILE A 38 -21.74 -23.87 -12.80
C ILE A 38 -22.15 -23.44 -14.20
N PHE A 39 -22.74 -22.25 -14.32
CA PHE A 39 -22.94 -21.63 -15.61
C PHE A 39 -21.55 -21.47 -16.22
N PRO A 40 -21.27 -22.06 -17.40
CA PRO A 40 -20.02 -21.79 -18.07
C PRO A 40 -20.01 -20.30 -18.40
N THR A 41 -19.09 -19.55 -17.79
CA THR A 41 -18.82 -18.13 -18.09
C THR A 41 -18.36 -17.90 -19.55
N ASP A 42 -18.35 -18.95 -20.38
CA ASP A 42 -17.87 -18.95 -21.75
C ASP A 42 -18.96 -18.75 -22.82
N MET A 43 -20.19 -18.44 -22.41
CA MET A 43 -21.31 -18.10 -23.32
C MET A 43 -21.68 -16.61 -23.33
N LEU A 44 -20.78 -15.73 -22.86
CA LEU A 44 -20.83 -14.31 -23.20
C LEU A 44 -19.91 -14.07 -24.40
N GLY A 45 -20.54 -13.98 -25.58
CA GLY A 45 -19.93 -13.55 -26.82
C GLY A 45 -18.98 -12.37 -26.57
N ARG A 46 -17.71 -12.61 -26.85
CA ARG A 46 -16.56 -11.74 -26.53
C ARG A 46 -16.73 -10.36 -27.17
N PHE A 47 -17.32 -9.43 -26.44
CA PHE A 47 -17.03 -8.00 -26.63
C PHE A 47 -15.60 -7.76 -26.15
N VAL A 48 -14.64 -8.05 -27.02
CA VAL A 48 -13.24 -7.66 -26.80
C VAL A 48 -13.21 -6.14 -26.82
N GLY A 49 -12.96 -5.53 -25.66
CA GLY A 49 -13.00 -4.09 -25.44
C GLY A 49 -11.92 -3.31 -26.21
N ILE A 50 -11.12 -2.53 -25.49
CA ILE A 50 -10.03 -1.74 -26.09
C ILE A 50 -9.06 -2.69 -26.82
N SER A 51 -8.64 -2.33 -28.04
CA SER A 51 -7.70 -3.10 -28.86
C SER A 51 -6.44 -2.29 -29.13
N ARG A 52 -5.28 -2.94 -29.09
CA ARG A 52 -3.97 -2.33 -29.38
C ARG A 52 -3.45 -2.67 -30.78
N ASP A 53 -4.32 -3.16 -31.67
CA ASP A 53 -3.94 -3.44 -33.05
C ASP A 53 -3.75 -2.15 -33.84
N SER A 54 -2.87 -2.16 -34.85
CA SER A 54 -2.65 -1.00 -35.74
C SER A 54 -3.58 -1.01 -36.96
N ARG A 55 -4.36 -2.08 -37.17
CA ARG A 55 -5.15 -2.32 -38.38
C ARG A 55 -6.40 -1.45 -38.46
N HIS A 56 -6.91 -1.00 -37.33
CA HIS A 56 -8.05 -0.07 -37.28
C HIS A 56 -7.65 1.38 -37.66
N LYS A 57 -6.36 1.70 -37.71
CA LYS A 57 -5.86 3.00 -38.19
C LYS A 57 -5.66 2.96 -39.72
N ARG A 58 -5.61 4.13 -40.35
CA ARG A 58 -5.37 4.27 -41.80
C ARG A 58 -3.94 3.81 -42.16
N SER A 59 -3.70 3.51 -43.44
CA SER A 59 -2.35 3.28 -43.94
C SER A 59 -1.53 4.57 -43.91
N HIS A 60 -0.21 4.44 -44.13
CA HIS A 60 0.67 5.60 -44.29
C HIS A 60 0.22 6.51 -45.45
N THR A 61 -0.31 5.92 -46.54
CA THR A 61 -0.91 6.64 -47.66
C THR A 61 -2.28 7.26 -47.37
N GLY A 62 -2.85 7.07 -46.18
CA GLY A 62 -4.18 7.56 -45.80
C GLY A 62 -5.35 6.68 -46.27
N ALA A 63 -5.11 5.57 -46.99
CA ALA A 63 -6.15 4.64 -47.41
C ALA A 63 -6.80 3.94 -46.21
N LYS A 64 -8.13 3.74 -46.29
CA LYS A 64 -8.89 2.98 -45.29
C LYS A 64 -8.59 1.49 -45.47
N ARG A 65 -8.16 0.81 -44.39
CA ARG A 65 -7.86 -0.63 -44.41
C ARG A 65 -9.15 -1.45 -44.23
N ALA A 66 -9.29 -2.51 -45.01
CA ALA A 66 -10.40 -3.46 -44.87
C ALA A 66 -10.24 -4.32 -43.60
N GLN A 67 -11.36 -4.61 -42.93
CA GLN A 67 -11.37 -5.48 -41.75
C GLN A 67 -11.60 -6.93 -42.18
N TYR A 68 -10.53 -7.73 -42.20
CA TYR A 68 -10.60 -9.15 -42.60
C TYR A 68 -10.85 -10.13 -41.44
N ARG A 69 -10.71 -9.68 -40.18
CA ARG A 69 -10.89 -10.53 -39.00
C ARG A 69 -11.39 -9.75 -37.79
N LYS A 70 -12.08 -10.45 -36.87
CA LYS A 70 -12.48 -9.93 -35.55
C LYS A 70 -11.26 -9.69 -34.64
N LYS A 71 -11.46 -8.91 -33.56
CA LYS A 71 -10.43 -8.64 -32.52
C LYS A 71 -9.95 -9.93 -31.85
N ARG A 72 -8.65 -10.03 -31.57
CA ARG A 72 -8.05 -11.22 -30.92
C ARG A 72 -7.69 -10.95 -29.46
N LYS A 73 -7.75 -12.00 -28.61
CA LYS A 73 -7.48 -11.90 -27.16
C LYS A 73 -6.09 -11.37 -26.83
N PHE A 74 -5.10 -11.61 -27.68
CA PHE A 74 -3.72 -11.12 -27.49
C PHE A 74 -3.54 -9.63 -27.84
N GLU A 75 -4.48 -9.02 -28.56
CA GLU A 75 -4.48 -7.59 -28.90
C GLU A 75 -5.19 -6.75 -27.84
N LEU A 76 -5.72 -7.38 -26.78
CA LEU A 76 -6.51 -6.72 -25.75
C LEU A 76 -5.74 -5.60 -25.03
N GLY A 77 -6.34 -4.42 -24.97
CA GLY A 77 -6.04 -3.34 -24.05
C GLY A 77 -6.95 -3.39 -22.83
N ARG A 78 -6.53 -2.74 -21.74
CA ARG A 78 -7.32 -2.61 -20.51
C ARG A 78 -7.36 -1.14 -20.11
N GLN A 79 -8.42 -0.71 -19.43
CA GLN A 79 -8.55 0.65 -18.92
C GLN A 79 -7.32 1.03 -18.05
N PRO A 80 -6.80 2.27 -18.12
CA PRO A 80 -5.78 2.77 -17.21
C PRO A 80 -6.25 2.73 -15.75
N ALA A 81 -5.29 2.68 -14.83
CA ALA A 81 -5.57 2.61 -13.40
C ALA A 81 -5.83 3.97 -12.73
N ASN A 82 -5.29 5.06 -13.31
CA ASN A 82 -5.40 6.44 -12.80
C ASN A 82 -5.20 6.53 -11.29
N THR A 83 -4.05 6.02 -10.83
CA THR A 83 -3.61 5.97 -9.43
C THR A 83 -3.75 7.31 -8.74
N LYS A 84 -4.50 7.36 -7.64
CA LYS A 84 -4.69 8.56 -6.82
C LYS A 84 -3.92 8.51 -5.51
N LEU A 85 -3.75 9.66 -4.89
CA LEU A 85 -3.31 9.74 -3.50
C LEU A 85 -4.43 9.25 -2.56
N GLY A 86 -4.08 8.43 -1.58
CA GLY A 86 -5.03 7.92 -0.58
C GLY A 86 -4.62 6.56 0.00
N PRO A 87 -5.45 5.98 0.88
CA PRO A 87 -5.12 4.73 1.55
C PRO A 87 -4.85 3.62 0.55
N LYS A 88 -3.78 2.86 0.77
CA LYS A 88 -3.26 1.84 -0.15
C LYS A 88 -4.38 0.89 -0.62
N ARG A 89 -4.69 0.93 -1.92
CA ARG A 89 -5.63 -0.01 -2.58
C ARG A 89 -5.00 -0.51 -3.86
N ILE A 90 -4.70 -1.80 -3.93
CA ILE A 90 -4.06 -2.44 -5.08
C ILE A 90 -4.90 -3.63 -5.51
N HIS A 91 -5.25 -3.66 -6.79
CA HIS A 91 -5.95 -4.77 -7.42
C HIS A 91 -4.98 -5.58 -8.26
N GLU A 92 -5.06 -6.88 -8.16
CA GLU A 92 -4.22 -7.79 -8.90
C GLU A 92 -4.94 -8.28 -10.16
N VAL A 93 -4.21 -8.34 -11.28
CA VAL A 93 -4.77 -8.63 -12.60
C VAL A 93 -3.94 -9.71 -13.28
N ARG A 94 -4.59 -10.84 -13.57
CA ARG A 94 -4.01 -11.91 -14.39
C ARG A 94 -3.77 -11.43 -15.83
N VAL A 95 -2.59 -11.73 -16.35
CA VAL A 95 -2.18 -11.42 -17.73
C VAL A 95 -1.84 -12.69 -18.53
N ARG A 96 -1.50 -12.51 -19.81
CA ARG A 96 -1.10 -13.62 -20.70
C ARG A 96 0.10 -14.37 -20.11
N GLY A 97 0.12 -15.69 -20.27
CA GLY A 97 1.19 -16.56 -19.75
C GLY A 97 1.07 -16.86 -18.26
N GLY A 98 -0.03 -16.51 -17.61
CA GLY A 98 -0.27 -16.84 -16.20
C GLY A 98 0.32 -15.86 -15.18
N ASN A 99 1.07 -14.85 -15.65
CA ASN A 99 1.66 -13.83 -14.79
C ASN A 99 0.60 -12.91 -14.14
N ARG A 100 1.01 -12.20 -13.09
CA ARG A 100 0.18 -11.25 -12.32
C ARG A 100 0.76 -9.85 -12.49
N LYS A 101 -0.11 -8.83 -12.65
CA LYS A 101 0.27 -7.42 -12.61
C LYS A 101 -0.55 -6.70 -11.55
N PHE A 102 0.08 -5.80 -10.81
CA PHE A 102 -0.55 -5.04 -9.74
C PHE A 102 -0.97 -3.66 -10.26
N ARG A 103 -2.26 -3.37 -10.18
CA ARG A 103 -2.83 -2.06 -10.44
C ARG A 103 -3.10 -1.37 -9.12
N ALA A 104 -2.21 -0.47 -8.75
CA ALA A 104 -2.54 0.48 -7.70
C ALA A 104 -3.73 1.33 -8.18
N LEU A 105 -4.69 1.56 -7.30
CA LEU A 105 -5.78 2.52 -7.50
C LEU A 105 -5.57 3.71 -6.56
N ARG A 106 -5.05 3.45 -5.36
CA ARG A 106 -4.64 4.46 -4.40
C ARG A 106 -3.34 4.09 -3.73
N LEU A 107 -2.47 5.07 -3.51
CA LEU A 107 -1.22 4.95 -2.75
C LEU A 107 -1.02 6.19 -1.89
N ASP A 108 -0.48 6.01 -0.70
CA ASP A 108 -0.17 7.05 0.28
C ASP A 108 1.32 7.15 0.60
N SER A 109 2.10 6.14 0.22
CA SER A 109 3.51 6.00 0.56
C SER A 109 4.29 5.36 -0.58
N GLY A 110 5.58 5.67 -0.64
CA GLY A 110 6.52 5.14 -1.62
C GLY A 110 7.93 5.04 -1.05
N ASN A 111 8.81 4.31 -1.74
CA ASN A 111 10.24 4.28 -1.41
C ASN A 111 10.96 5.29 -2.29
N PHE A 112 11.61 6.26 -1.65
CA PHE A 112 12.37 7.31 -2.30
C PHE A 112 13.84 7.20 -1.93
N SER A 113 14.72 7.52 -2.87
CA SER A 113 16.16 7.45 -2.68
C SER A 113 16.77 8.85 -2.75
N TRP A 114 17.56 9.19 -1.74
CA TRP A 114 18.42 10.35 -1.73
C TRP A 114 19.77 9.97 -2.35
N GLY A 115 19.98 10.37 -3.60
CA GLY A 115 21.10 9.91 -4.42
C GLY A 115 22.49 10.32 -3.92
N SER A 116 22.66 11.56 -3.42
CA SER A 116 23.97 12.03 -2.92
C SER A 116 24.42 11.28 -1.68
N GLU A 117 23.49 10.95 -0.79
CA GLU A 117 23.75 10.22 0.45
C GLU A 117 23.60 8.70 0.32
N SER A 118 23.19 8.22 -0.86
CA SER A 118 22.92 6.79 -1.12
C SER A 118 21.96 6.14 -0.12
N VAL A 119 20.89 6.85 0.26
CA VAL A 119 19.95 6.40 1.29
C VAL A 119 18.54 6.30 0.74
N THR A 120 17.90 5.15 0.93
CA THR A 120 16.50 4.95 0.57
C THR A 120 15.63 4.88 1.83
N ARG A 121 14.52 5.63 1.83
CA ARG A 121 13.52 5.59 2.89
C ARG A 121 12.12 5.49 2.32
N LYS A 122 11.25 4.81 3.07
CA LYS A 122 9.82 4.82 2.83
C LYS A 122 9.27 6.14 3.38
N THR A 123 8.65 6.93 2.54
CA THR A 123 8.06 8.21 2.93
C THR A 123 6.60 8.31 2.47
N ARG A 124 5.86 9.21 3.10
CA ARG A 124 4.48 9.53 2.73
C ARG A 124 4.47 10.46 1.53
N LEU A 125 3.53 10.23 0.61
CA LEU A 125 3.23 11.09 -0.52
C LEU A 125 2.27 12.21 -0.08
N VAL A 126 2.60 13.45 -0.42
CA VAL A 126 1.80 14.63 -0.06
C VAL A 126 0.93 15.08 -1.22
N ALA A 127 1.54 15.45 -2.34
CA ALA A 127 0.85 16.00 -3.51
C ALA A 127 1.66 15.80 -4.80
N VAL A 128 0.98 15.80 -5.95
CA VAL A 128 1.63 15.91 -7.26
C VAL A 128 1.74 17.38 -7.61
N VAL A 129 2.96 17.85 -7.92
CA VAL A 129 3.20 19.27 -8.19
C VAL A 129 3.40 19.56 -9.67
N TYR A 130 4.07 18.66 -10.37
CA TYR A 130 4.33 18.84 -11.79
C TYR A 130 4.27 17.52 -12.56
N ASN A 131 3.87 17.61 -13.83
CA ASN A 131 3.84 16.50 -14.75
C ASN A 131 4.14 17.01 -16.17
N ALA A 132 5.15 16.43 -16.81
CA ALA A 132 5.59 16.86 -18.14
C ALA A 132 4.60 16.52 -19.27
N SER A 133 3.74 15.50 -19.10
CA SER A 133 2.86 15.03 -20.17
C SER A 133 1.51 15.75 -20.22
N ASN A 134 0.92 16.06 -19.07
CA ASN A 134 -0.42 16.66 -19.00
C ASN A 134 -0.67 17.32 -17.63
N ASN A 135 -1.12 18.58 -17.65
CA ASN A 135 -1.42 19.39 -16.46
C ASN A 135 -2.68 18.92 -15.71
N GLU A 136 -3.62 18.26 -16.38
CA GLU A 136 -4.82 17.70 -15.73
C GLU A 136 -4.48 16.59 -14.71
N LEU A 137 -3.33 15.93 -14.90
CA LEU A 137 -2.85 14.92 -13.96
C LEU A 137 -2.38 15.53 -12.64
N VAL A 138 -1.93 16.80 -12.66
CA VAL A 138 -1.57 17.57 -11.45
C VAL A 138 -2.85 17.95 -10.71
N ARG A 139 -3.82 18.56 -11.40
CA ARG A 139 -5.11 19.00 -10.81
C ARG A 139 -5.84 17.88 -10.08
N THR A 140 -5.78 16.68 -10.64
CA THR A 140 -6.47 15.51 -10.10
C THR A 140 -5.60 14.63 -9.20
N ASN A 141 -4.38 15.06 -8.85
CA ASN A 141 -3.42 14.32 -8.03
C ASN A 141 -3.21 12.86 -8.49
N THR A 142 -2.95 12.68 -9.79
CA THR A 142 -2.71 11.36 -10.40
C THR A 142 -1.22 11.03 -10.38
N LEU A 143 -0.86 9.92 -9.76
CA LEU A 143 0.50 9.40 -9.74
C LEU A 143 0.80 8.71 -11.07
N VAL A 144 1.82 9.16 -11.79
CA VAL A 144 2.33 8.52 -13.01
C VAL A 144 3.86 8.53 -13.01
N LYS A 145 4.47 7.71 -13.87
CA LYS A 145 5.92 7.71 -14.02
C LYS A 145 6.41 9.09 -14.47
N GLY A 146 7.40 9.62 -13.76
CA GLY A 146 8.02 10.91 -14.06
C GLY A 146 7.21 12.13 -13.65
N ALA A 147 6.17 11.96 -12.82
CA ALA A 147 5.56 13.07 -12.13
C ALA A 147 6.48 13.54 -11.00
N VAL A 148 6.60 14.86 -10.83
CA VAL A 148 7.30 15.46 -9.68
C VAL A 148 6.30 15.58 -8.54
N ILE A 149 6.64 14.97 -7.41
CA ILE A 149 5.78 14.83 -6.24
C ILE A 149 6.45 15.44 -5.01
N GLN A 150 5.63 16.02 -4.14
CA GLN A 150 6.05 16.40 -2.79
C GLN A 150 5.94 15.19 -1.87
N ILE A 151 7.03 14.90 -1.15
CA ILE A 151 7.14 13.83 -0.18
C ILE A 151 7.44 14.40 1.21
N ASP A 152 7.12 13.64 2.25
CA ASP A 152 7.49 13.97 3.61
C ASP A 152 9.02 13.86 3.82
N ALA A 153 9.62 14.90 4.38
CA ALA A 153 11.05 14.98 4.66
C ALA A 153 11.46 14.25 5.95
N THR A 154 10.52 13.96 6.85
CA THR A 154 10.84 13.48 8.21
C THR A 154 11.75 12.24 8.26
N PRO A 155 11.60 11.20 7.42
CA PRO A 155 12.43 10.00 7.54
C PRO A 155 13.87 10.23 7.08
N PHE A 156 14.09 11.19 6.16
CA PHE A 156 15.43 11.58 5.72
C PHE A 156 16.10 12.50 6.72
N ARG A 157 15.35 13.42 7.32
CA ARG A 157 15.85 14.30 8.38
C ARG A 157 16.33 13.51 9.60
N GLN A 158 15.52 12.55 10.08
CA GLN A 158 15.92 11.65 11.17
C GLN A 158 17.21 10.92 10.84
N TRP A 159 17.29 10.31 9.65
CA TRP A 159 18.52 9.62 9.24
C TRP A 159 19.75 10.55 9.22
N TYR A 160 19.61 11.77 8.71
CA TYR A 160 20.70 12.73 8.65
C TYR A 160 21.19 13.13 10.06
N GLU A 161 20.25 13.40 10.98
CA GLU A 161 20.55 13.71 12.37
C GLU A 161 21.26 12.54 13.09
N ALA A 162 20.83 11.30 12.86
CA ALA A 162 21.55 10.11 13.34
C ALA A 162 22.96 9.96 12.73
N HIS A 163 23.10 10.23 11.43
CA HIS A 163 24.33 9.94 10.68
C HIS A 163 25.46 10.95 10.96
N TYR A 164 25.11 12.24 10.97
CA TYR A 164 26.06 13.36 11.10
C TYR A 164 26.03 14.01 12.48
N ALA A 165 25.04 13.71 13.33
CA ALA A 165 24.81 14.39 14.61
C ALA A 165 24.75 15.93 14.46
N GLN A 166 24.14 16.39 13.37
CA GLN A 166 23.94 17.80 13.06
C GLN A 166 22.44 18.03 12.79
N PRO A 167 21.84 19.10 13.34
CA PRO A 167 20.45 19.43 13.06
C PRO A 167 20.26 19.85 11.60
N LEU A 168 19.14 19.47 10.98
CA LEU A 168 18.79 19.80 9.60
C LEU A 168 17.41 20.45 9.50
N GLY A 169 17.26 21.49 8.66
CA GLY A 169 15.97 22.15 8.43
C GLY A 169 15.42 22.94 9.62
N ARG A 170 16.28 23.44 10.51
CA ARG A 170 15.86 24.34 11.61
C ARG A 170 15.95 25.79 11.16
N ARG A 171 14.81 26.51 11.15
CA ARG A 171 14.81 27.97 10.93
C ARG A 171 15.65 28.65 12.01
N LYS A 172 16.64 29.45 11.61
CA LYS A 172 17.59 30.15 12.49
C LYS A 172 16.92 30.98 13.61
N ALA A 173 15.66 31.41 13.43
CA ALA A 173 14.91 32.24 14.39
C ALA A 173 14.06 31.47 15.43
N LYS A 174 13.85 30.15 15.29
CA LYS A 174 13.13 29.33 16.29
C LYS A 174 14.06 28.27 16.85
N LYS A 175 14.98 28.69 17.74
CA LYS A 175 15.89 27.78 18.45
C LYS A 175 15.23 27.07 19.64
N GLU A 176 14.08 27.54 20.11
CA GLU A 176 13.44 27.04 21.33
C GLU A 176 12.09 26.37 20.97
N GLY A 177 11.98 25.06 21.18
CA GLY A 177 10.67 24.38 21.26
C GLY A 177 10.40 23.26 20.27
N MET A 178 11.23 23.01 19.27
CA MET A 178 11.12 21.79 18.47
C MET A 178 11.99 20.73 19.14
N VAL A 179 11.34 19.75 19.78
CA VAL A 179 11.94 18.62 20.51
C VAL A 179 13.26 18.23 19.86
N GLU A 180 14.34 18.45 20.58
CA GLU A 180 15.66 17.99 20.19
C GLU A 180 15.54 16.48 19.96
N SER A 181 15.81 16.03 18.72
CA SER A 181 15.61 14.63 18.40
C SER A 181 16.45 13.78 19.35
N GLU A 182 15.84 12.72 19.91
CA GLU A 182 16.51 11.80 20.84
C GLU A 182 17.85 11.29 20.29
N GLU A 183 17.99 11.27 18.96
CA GLU A 183 19.20 10.87 18.24
C GLU A 183 20.36 11.88 18.36
N LEU A 184 20.10 13.18 18.51
CA LEU A 184 21.15 14.17 18.75
C LEU A 184 21.69 14.07 20.18
N ASN A 185 20.80 13.87 21.16
CA ASN A 185 21.14 13.82 22.58
C ASN A 185 21.62 12.45 23.08
N LYS A 186 21.70 11.47 22.18
CA LYS A 186 22.17 10.13 22.51
C LYS A 186 23.64 10.16 22.94
N LYS A 187 23.91 9.73 24.18
CA LYS A 187 25.27 9.49 24.67
C LYS A 187 25.93 8.41 23.82
N ARG A 188 27.12 8.70 23.28
CA ARG A 188 27.87 7.82 22.39
C ARG A 188 29.27 7.56 22.96
N SER A 189 29.83 6.40 22.64
CA SER A 189 31.21 6.07 23.02
C SER A 189 32.21 6.95 22.27
N LYS A 190 33.42 7.12 22.82
CA LYS A 190 34.48 7.95 22.22
C LYS A 190 34.84 7.53 20.79
N HIS A 191 34.81 6.22 20.49
CA HIS A 191 35.06 5.71 19.14
C HIS A 191 34.00 6.15 18.12
N VAL A 192 32.72 6.14 18.52
CA VAL A 192 31.62 6.57 17.65
C VAL A 192 31.67 8.08 17.41
N LEU A 193 32.02 8.88 18.43
CA LEU A 193 32.19 10.33 18.29
C LEU A 193 33.26 10.66 17.24
N ARG A 194 34.42 10.01 17.31
CA ARG A 194 35.50 10.19 16.31
C ARG A 194 35.03 9.87 14.89
N LYS A 195 34.22 8.82 14.72
CA LYS A 195 33.64 8.44 13.41
C LYS A 195 32.61 9.45 12.90
N ILE A 196 31.87 10.09 13.79
CA ILE A 196 30.91 11.13 13.43
C ILE A 196 31.65 12.40 13.04
N GLU A 197 32.68 12.79 13.80
CA GLU A 197 33.55 13.93 13.47
C GLU A 197 34.15 13.79 12.07
N SER A 198 34.70 12.62 11.72
CA SER A 198 35.22 12.38 10.37
C SER A 198 34.17 12.48 9.26
N ARG A 199 32.88 12.25 9.56
CA ARG A 199 31.78 12.39 8.59
C ARG A 199 31.27 13.82 8.48
N LYS A 200 31.38 14.62 9.54
CA LYS A 200 30.91 16.02 9.53
C LYS A 200 31.58 16.85 8.45
N GLU A 201 32.80 16.49 8.05
CA GLU A 201 33.51 17.18 6.96
C GLU A 201 32.77 17.11 5.62
N SER A 202 32.10 15.98 5.34
CA SER A 202 31.31 15.77 4.12
C SER A 202 29.82 16.11 4.28
N SER A 203 29.39 16.71 5.39
CA SER A 203 27.96 16.93 5.67
C SER A 203 27.32 18.10 4.90
N LYS A 204 28.08 18.82 4.07
CA LYS A 204 27.61 20.02 3.38
C LYS A 204 26.47 19.70 2.41
N LEU A 205 25.32 20.34 2.63
CA LEU A 205 24.14 20.19 1.80
C LEU A 205 23.97 21.38 0.85
N ASP A 206 23.31 21.11 -0.28
CA ASP A 206 22.89 22.16 -1.21
C ASP A 206 21.87 23.11 -0.54
N PRO A 207 22.01 24.44 -0.70
CA PRO A 207 21.09 25.40 -0.07
C PRO A 207 19.62 25.20 -0.45
N LEU A 208 19.31 24.82 -1.69
CA LEU A 208 17.93 24.57 -2.13
C LEU A 208 17.33 23.35 -1.44
N LEU A 209 18.16 22.38 -1.08
CA LEU A 209 17.74 21.21 -0.34
C LEU A 209 17.49 21.53 1.14
N ASP A 210 18.33 22.38 1.76
CA ASP A 210 18.11 22.83 3.15
C ASP A 210 16.81 23.64 3.30
N ASP A 211 16.49 24.48 2.31
CA ASP A 211 15.20 25.18 2.25
C ASP A 211 14.02 24.20 2.21
N GLN A 212 14.12 23.12 1.41
CA GLN A 212 13.10 22.07 1.35
C GLN A 212 12.95 21.34 2.69
N PHE A 213 14.06 20.97 3.34
CA PHE A 213 14.03 20.37 4.68
C PHE A 213 13.40 21.29 5.72
N THR A 214 13.61 22.60 5.59
CA THR A 214 12.98 23.61 6.45
C THR A 214 11.46 23.66 6.27
N THR A 215 10.95 23.48 5.06
CA THR A 215 9.49 23.38 4.82
C THR A 215 8.91 22.03 5.27
N GLY A 216 9.76 21.03 5.53
CA GLY A 216 9.36 19.66 5.87
C GLY A 216 8.86 18.84 4.68
N ARG A 217 9.00 19.35 3.45
CA ARG A 217 8.59 18.65 2.22
C ARG A 217 9.73 18.67 1.20
N LEU A 218 10.05 17.50 0.67
CA LEU A 218 11.04 17.35 -0.39
C LEU A 218 10.34 17.13 -1.73
N TYR A 219 10.98 17.56 -2.81
CA TYR A 219 10.56 17.14 -4.15
C TYR A 219 11.25 15.82 -4.53
N GLY A 220 10.47 14.88 -5.06
CA GLY A 220 10.95 13.60 -5.57
C GLY A 220 10.31 13.26 -6.91
N MET A 221 10.94 12.34 -7.65
CA MET A 221 10.49 11.80 -8.95
C MET A 221 10.60 10.28 -8.96
#